data_AF-A0A966K3I8-F1
#
_entry.id   AF-A0A966K3I8-F1
#
_cell.length_a   1.000
_cell.length_b   1.000
_cell.length_c   1.000
_cell.angle_alpha   90.00
_cell.angle_beta   90.00
_cell.angle_gamma   90.00
#
_symmetry.space_group_name_H-M   'P 1'
#
loop_
_entity.id
_entity.type
_entity.pdbx_description
1 polymer ?
#
loop_
_entity_poly.entity_id
_entity_poly.type
_entity_poly.pdbx_seq_one_letter_code
_entity_poly.pdbx_strand_id
1 'polypeptide(L)'
;MTNRPVNPTVAQIREISQPVSVTGRSNAEHWVADLYLRKISPYLTRILLRTPVTANGVTYLMIATGISISGALLIPGTTGILLALFLSQLQMLWDC
;
A
#
# COMPACT_ATOMS: atom_id res chain seq x y z
N MET A 1 12.42 11.23 20.53
CA MET A 1 11.09 11.18 19.88
C MET A 1 10.95 12.44 19.05
N THR A 2 11.25 12.36 17.76
CA THR A 2 11.24 13.51 16.84
C THR A 2 9.81 14.04 16.74
N ASN A 3 9.65 15.36 16.87
CA ASN A 3 8.37 16.07 16.82
C ASN A 3 7.61 15.68 15.55
N ARG A 4 6.60 14.80 15.65
CA ARG A 4 5.77 14.40 14.50
C ARG A 4 4.86 15.58 14.16
N PRO A 5 4.96 16.18 12.96
CA PRO A 5 4.06 17.26 12.58
C PRO A 5 2.62 16.73 12.56
N VAL A 6 1.68 17.55 13.06
CA VAL A 6 0.24 17.19 13.12
C VAL A 6 -0.33 16.90 11.72
N ASN A 7 0.18 17.59 10.70
CA ASN A 7 -0.20 17.42 9.31
C ASN A 7 1.04 17.26 8.42
N PRO A 8 1.64 16.06 8.34
CA PRO A 8 2.81 15.85 7.52
C PRO A 8 2.49 16.08 6.03
N THR A 9 3.44 16.70 5.33
CA THR A 9 3.41 16.81 3.88
C THR A 9 3.78 15.49 3.23
N VAL A 10 3.41 15.31 1.96
CA VAL A 10 3.78 14.09 1.20
C VAL A 10 5.29 13.94 1.10
N ALA A 11 6.04 15.04 0.98
CA ALA A 11 7.51 15.02 0.95
C ALA A 11 8.11 14.47 2.26
N GLN A 12 7.61 14.90 3.41
CA GLN A 12 8.06 14.42 4.72
C GLN A 12 7.72 12.94 4.94
N ILE A 13 6.54 12.51 4.49
CA ILE A 13 6.16 11.08 4.55
C ILE A 13 7.15 10.27 3.71
N ARG A 14 7.42 10.71 2.48
CA ARG A 14 8.30 10.02 1.54
C ARG A 14 9.74 9.91 2.06
N GLU A 15 10.26 10.96 2.69
CA GLU A 15 11.60 10.96 3.27
C GLU A 15 11.77 9.85 4.32
N ILE A 16 10.72 9.60 5.12
CA ILE A 16 10.75 8.60 6.18
C ILE A 16 10.39 7.20 5.65
N SER A 17 9.35 7.07 4.81
CA SER A 17 8.84 5.77 4.35
C SER A 17 9.59 5.20 3.15
N GLN A 18 10.28 6.04 2.38
CA GLN A 18 10.97 5.63 1.14
C GLN A 18 12.44 6.10 1.10
N PRO A 19 13.28 5.75 2.10
CA PRO A 19 14.68 6.13 2.09
C PRO A 19 15.43 5.51 0.90
N VAL A 20 16.46 6.20 0.42
CA VAL A 20 17.29 5.77 -0.73
C VAL A 20 17.94 4.39 -0.50
N SER A 21 18.20 4.03 0.76
CA SER A 21 18.71 2.71 1.16
C SER A 21 17.75 1.54 0.91
N VAL A 22 16.44 1.83 0.76
CA VAL A 22 15.39 0.84 0.47
C VAL A 22 14.95 0.93 -0.99
N THR A 23 14.80 2.14 -1.52
CA THR A 23 14.35 2.35 -2.91
C THR A 23 15.43 2.13 -3.96
N GLY A 24 16.71 2.37 -3.63
CA GLY A 24 17.84 2.24 -4.56
C GLY A 24 18.45 0.84 -4.66
N ARG A 25 17.80 -0.19 -4.12
CA ARG A 25 18.29 -1.57 -4.21
C ARG A 25 18.06 -2.10 -5.62
N SER A 26 19.14 -2.31 -6.38
CA SER A 26 19.09 -2.87 -7.74
C SER A 26 18.51 -4.29 -7.81
N ASN A 27 18.45 -5.02 -6.70
CA ASN A 27 17.81 -6.34 -6.57
C ASN A 27 16.32 -6.26 -6.19
N ALA A 28 15.68 -5.09 -6.21
CA ALA A 28 14.26 -4.99 -5.96
C ALA A 28 13.49 -5.53 -7.17
N GLU A 29 13.01 -6.78 -7.09
CA GLU A 29 12.12 -7.44 -8.07
C GLU A 29 10.74 -6.75 -8.24
N HIS A 30 10.58 -5.56 -7.65
CA HIS A 30 9.32 -4.86 -7.44
C HIS A 30 9.18 -3.69 -8.41
N TRP A 31 9.36 -3.94 -9.70
CA TRP A 31 9.20 -2.92 -10.75
C TRP A 31 7.82 -2.23 -10.69
N VAL A 32 6.77 -2.97 -10.28
CA VAL A 32 5.42 -2.42 -10.05
C VAL A 32 5.44 -1.33 -8.97
N ALA A 33 6.25 -1.52 -7.93
CA ALA A 33 6.37 -0.57 -6.84
C ALA A 33 6.98 0.75 -7.32
N ASP A 34 8.00 0.68 -8.18
CA ASP A 34 8.60 1.86 -8.79
C ASP A 34 7.73 2.52 -9.87
N LEU A 35 6.94 1.71 -10.58
CA LEU A 35 6.06 2.20 -11.64
C LEU A 35 5.00 3.16 -11.07
N TYR A 36 4.24 2.72 -10.06
CA TYR A 36 3.18 3.54 -9.46
C TYR A 36 2.98 3.39 -7.95
N LEU A 37 3.23 2.24 -7.32
CA LEU A 37 2.84 2.08 -5.89
C LEU A 37 3.56 3.09 -4.99
N ARG A 38 4.87 3.28 -5.14
CA ARG A 38 5.65 4.26 -4.36
C ARG A 38 5.26 5.71 -4.64
N LYS A 39 4.61 5.99 -5.78
CA LYS A 39 4.08 7.32 -6.09
C LYS A 39 2.74 7.55 -5.40
N ILE A 40 1.94 6.50 -5.22
CA ILE A 40 0.58 6.58 -4.67
C ILE A 40 0.56 6.37 -3.14
N SER A 41 1.37 5.45 -2.61
CA SER A 41 1.33 5.05 -1.20
C SER A 41 1.53 6.22 -0.22
N PRO A 42 2.40 7.23 -0.45
CA PRO A 42 2.52 8.36 0.47
C PRO A 42 1.24 9.21 0.60
N TYR A 43 0.41 9.27 -0.45
CA TYR A 43 -0.88 9.95 -0.39
C TYR A 43 -1.89 9.15 0.43
N LEU A 44 -1.90 7.83 0.26
CA LEU A 44 -2.73 6.93 1.06
C LEU A 44 -2.33 6.99 2.53
N THR A 45 -1.04 6.93 2.84
CA THR A 45 -0.51 7.11 4.20
C THR A 45 -0.97 8.45 4.77
N ARG A 46 -0.90 9.55 4.01
CA ARG A 46 -1.36 10.86 4.47
C ARG A 46 -2.84 10.88 4.86
N ILE A 47 -3.69 10.16 4.12
CA ILE A 47 -5.11 10.02 4.45
C ILE A 47 -5.28 9.18 5.71
N LEU A 48 -4.60 8.03 5.80
CA LEU A 48 -4.66 7.13 6.96
C LEU A 48 -4.19 7.82 8.25
N LEU A 49 -3.17 8.67 8.19
CA LEU A 49 -2.67 9.41 9.36
C LEU A 49 -3.68 10.41 9.92
N ARG A 50 -4.75 10.74 9.19
CA ARG A 50 -5.88 11.55 9.66
C ARG A 50 -6.98 10.74 10.32
N THR A 51 -6.88 9.41 10.27
CA THR A 51 -7.84 8.47 10.87
C THR A 51 -7.23 7.83 12.13
N PRO A 52 -8.04 7.22 13.02
CA PRO A 52 -7.51 6.47 14.17
C PRO A 52 -6.90 5.12 13.81
N VAL A 53 -6.73 4.80 12.52
CA VAL A 53 -6.18 3.52 12.05
C VAL A 53 -4.71 3.40 12.46
N THR A 54 -4.39 2.34 13.19
CA THR A 54 -3.02 2.01 13.59
C THR A 54 -2.28 1.26 12.47
N ALA A 55 -0.95 1.16 12.55
CA ALA A 55 -0.17 0.35 11.62
C ALA A 55 -0.67 -1.10 11.57
N ASN A 56 -0.93 -1.71 12.72
CA ASN A 56 -1.52 -3.05 12.80
C ASN A 56 -2.91 -3.11 12.16
N GLY A 57 -3.71 -2.05 12.29
CA GLY A 57 -5.00 -1.92 11.60
C GLY A 57 -4.85 -1.98 10.08
N VAL A 58 -3.83 -1.31 9.51
CA VAL A 58 -3.52 -1.39 8.07
C VAL A 58 -3.09 -2.81 7.69
N THR A 59 -2.28 -3.48 8.50
CA THR A 59 -1.90 -4.89 8.26
C THR A 59 -3.12 -5.81 8.23
N TYR A 60 -4.09 -5.62 9.13
CA TYR A 60 -5.34 -6.40 9.09
C TYR A 60 -6.16 -6.10 7.84
N LEU A 61 -6.23 -4.84 7.38
CA LEU A 61 -6.88 -4.49 6.12
C LEU A 61 -6.19 -5.15 4.92
N MET A 62 -4.86 -5.20 4.92
CA MET A 62 -4.08 -5.90 3.90
C MET A 62 -4.44 -7.40 3.87
N ILE A 63 -4.45 -8.06 5.04
CA ILE A 63 -4.82 -9.48 5.16
C ILE A 63 -6.26 -9.71 4.67
N ALA A 64 -7.21 -8.87 5.11
CA ALA A 64 -8.61 -8.96 4.69
C ALA A 64 -8.76 -8.79 3.17
N THR A 65 -8.01 -7.87 2.57
CA THR A 65 -7.97 -7.69 1.11
C THR A 65 -7.41 -8.94 0.44
N GLY A 66 -6.36 -9.55 0.99
CA GLY A 66 -5.79 -10.82 0.51
C GLY A 66 -6.80 -11.97 0.51
N ILE A 67 -7.54 -12.15 1.61
CA ILE A 67 -8.60 -13.16 1.72
C ILE A 67 -9.73 -12.87 0.71
N SER A 68 -10.04 -11.60 0.47
CA SER A 68 -11.08 -11.19 -0.48
C SER A 68 -10.72 -11.54 -1.93
N ILE A 69 -9.43 -11.60 -2.28
CA ILE A 69 -8.97 -12.08 -3.60
C ILE A 69 -9.40 -13.54 -3.79
N SER A 70 -9.20 -14.40 -2.78
CA SER A 70 -9.65 -15.80 -2.83
C SER A 70 -11.17 -15.89 -3.03
N GLY A 71 -11.94 -15.03 -2.37
CA GLY A 71 -13.39 -14.93 -2.56
C GLY A 71 -13.78 -14.49 -3.98
N ALA A 72 -13.07 -13.53 -4.56
CA ALA A 72 -13.30 -13.06 -5.92
C ALA A 72 -13.06 -14.16 -6.97
N LEU A 73 -12.08 -15.03 -6.75
CA LEU A 73 -11.78 -16.17 -7.63
C LEU A 73 -12.85 -17.27 -7.61
N LEU A 74 -13.73 -17.29 -6.61
CA LEU A 74 -14.89 -18.21 -6.60
C LEU A 74 -16.01 -17.75 -7.54
N ILE A 75 -15.99 -16.50 -8.01
CA ILE A 75 -16.98 -15.97 -8.94
C ILE A 75 -16.63 -16.46 -10.36
N PRO A 76 -17.48 -17.28 -11.01
CA PRO A 76 -17.18 -17.77 -12.35
C PRO A 76 -17.25 -16.63 -13.38
N GLY A 77 -16.35 -16.68 -14.35
CA GLY A 77 -16.30 -15.74 -15.47
C GLY A 77 -15.26 -14.62 -15.33
N THR A 78 -15.30 -13.68 -16.27
CA THR A 78 -14.30 -12.60 -16.37
C THR A 78 -14.39 -11.58 -15.23
N THR A 79 -15.57 -11.42 -14.63
CA THR A 79 -15.81 -10.52 -13.50
C THR A 79 -15.01 -10.92 -12.26
N GLY A 80 -14.96 -12.22 -11.93
CA GLY A 80 -14.16 -12.72 -10.81
C GLY A 80 -12.66 -12.45 -10.99
N ILE A 81 -12.16 -12.65 -12.22
CA ILE A 81 -10.76 -12.38 -12.58
C ILE A 81 -10.44 -10.89 -12.45
N LEU A 82 -11.26 -10.02 -13.03
CA LEU A 82 -11.04 -8.56 -12.96
C LEU A 82 -11.07 -8.06 -11.52
N LEU A 83 -11.99 -8.56 -10.70
CA LEU A 83 -12.07 -8.22 -9.30
C LEU A 83 -10.84 -8.72 -8.52
N ALA A 84 -10.41 -9.96 -8.76
CA ALA A 84 -9.21 -10.53 -8.14
C ALA A 84 -7.97 -9.70 -8.50
N LEU A 85 -7.79 -9.35 -9.78
CA LEU A 85 -6.69 -8.49 -10.23
C LEU A 85 -6.70 -7.13 -9.53
N PHE A 86 -7.86 -6.48 -9.46
CA PHE A 86 -8.01 -5.20 -8.76
C PHE A 86 -7.65 -5.32 -7.28
N LEU A 87 -8.16 -6.34 -6.60
CA LEU A 87 -7.89 -6.58 -5.18
C LEU A 87 -6.42 -6.94 -4.93
N SER A 88 -5.75 -7.66 -5.84
CA SER A 88 -4.31 -7.91 -5.77
C SER A 88 -3.51 -6.61 -5.82
N GLN A 89 -3.86 -5.70 -6.74
CA GLN A 89 -3.19 -4.40 -6.80
C GLN A 89 -3.44 -3.55 -5.55
N LEU A 90 -4.66 -3.63 -4.99
CA LEU A 90 -5.00 -2.95 -3.76
C LEU A 90 -4.22 -3.53 -2.55
N GLN A 91 -4.08 -4.85 -2.46
CA GLN A 91 -3.31 -5.52 -1.41
C GLN A 91 -1.84 -5.10 -1.45
N MET A 92 -1.23 -5.06 -2.64
CA MET A 92 0.15 -4.59 -2.80
C MET A 92 0.30 -3.11 -2.43
N LEU A 93 -0.72 -2.28 -2.64
CA LEU A 93 -0.70 -0.87 -2.25
C LEU A 93 -0.75 -0.68 -0.73
N TRP A 94 -1.44 -1.55 0.01
CA TRP A 94 -1.43 -1.51 1.48
C TRP A 94 -0.07 -1.90 2.08
N ASP A 95 0.69 -2.75 1.40
CA ASP A 95 2.00 -3.27 1.84
C ASP A 95 3.17 -2.34 1.49
N CYS A 96 2.97 -1.38 0.57
CA CYS A 96 4.03 -0.53 0.01
C CYS A 96 4.22 0.80 0.75
#